data_AF-A0A1F9MI22-F1
#
_entry.id   AF-A0A1F9MI22-F1
#
_cell.length_a   1.000
_cell.length_b   1.000
_cell.length_c   1.000
_cell.angle_alpha   90.00
_cell.angle_beta   90.00
_cell.angle_gamma   90.00
#
_symmetry.space_group_name_H-M   'P 1'
#
loop_
_entity.id
_entity.type
_entity.pdbx_description
1 polymer ?
#
loop_
_entity_poly.entity_id
_entity_poly.type
_entity_poly.pdbx_seq_one_letter_code
_entity_poly.pdbx_strand_id
1 'polypeptide(L)' 'MNEHIYLHLYVVFHKGVPMGQVTIYLDDRLETAMKHVAKAKQLSTSKWIAQLIAERCRSEWPASVQQLAGTKGGGRHPTS' A
#
# COMPACT_ATOMS: atom_id res chain seq x y z
N MET A 1 13.63 6.77 -20.12
CA MET A 1 13.72 7.41 -18.78
C MET A 1 13.33 6.35 -17.78
N ASN A 2 14.26 5.93 -16.93
CA ASN A 2 14.07 4.79 -16.03
C ASN A 2 13.00 5.14 -14.99
N GLU A 3 11.81 4.54 -15.11
CA GLU A 3 10.63 4.74 -14.26
C GLU A 3 10.78 4.04 -12.89
N HIS A 4 11.91 4.22 -12.22
CA HIS A 4 12.04 3.77 -10.84
C HIS A 4 11.44 4.84 -9.93
N ILE A 5 10.24 4.57 -9.41
CA ILE A 5 9.68 5.34 -8.30
C ILE A 5 10.56 5.04 -7.09
N TYR A 6 11.46 5.96 -6.74
CA TYR A 6 12.24 5.88 -5.52
C TYR A 6 11.31 6.07 -4.32
N LEU A 7 11.09 4.99 -3.57
CA LEU A 7 10.31 5.00 -2.34
C LEU A 7 11.26 5.08 -1.15
N HIS A 8 11.23 6.19 -0.43
CA HIS A 8 11.90 6.26 0.87
C HIS A 8 10.87 6.01 1.97
N LEU A 9 11.07 4.94 2.74
CA LEU A 9 10.26 4.60 3.92
C LEU A 9 11.07 4.89 5.18
N TYR A 10 10.55 5.77 6.02
CA TYR A 10 11.10 6.08 7.33
C TYR A 10 10.08 5.72 8.42
N VAL A 11 10.56 5.36 9.61
CA VAL A 11 9.72 5.30 10.81
C VAL A 11 9.73 6.67 11.47
N VAL A 12 8.55 7.27 11.64
CA VAL A 12 8.35 8.52 12.38
C VAL A 12 7.45 8.26 13.58
N PHE A 13 7.46 9.12 14.60
CA PHE A 13 6.55 9.01 15.74
C PHE A 13 5.49 10.09 15.67
N HIS A 14 4.22 9.69 15.64
CA HIS A 14 3.08 10.61 15.74
C HIS A 14 2.30 10.31 17.02
N LYS A 15 2.24 11.28 17.96
CA LYS A 15 1.61 11.11 19.28
C LYS A 15 2.11 9.88 20.05
N GLY A 16 3.40 9.60 19.97
CA GLY A 16 4.03 8.45 20.65
C GLY A 16 3.84 7.10 19.97
N VAL A 17 3.10 7.02 18.85
CA VAL A 17 2.92 5.78 18.09
C VAL A 17 3.88 5.78 16.89
N PRO A 18 4.65 4.69 16.66
CA PRO A 18 5.47 4.57 15.45
C PRO A 18 4.58 4.47 14.22
N MET A 19 4.92 5.25 13.20
CA MET A 19 4.18 5.37 11.95
C MET A 19 5.16 5.28 10.78
N GLY A 20 4.82 4.49 9.76
CA GLY A 20 5.57 4.50 8.50
C GLY A 20 5.26 5.78 7.73
N GLN A 21 6.28 6.58 7.44
CA GLN A 21 6.19 7.72 6.54
C GLN A 21 6.82 7.37 5.20
N VAL A 22 6.10 7.71 4.13
CA VAL A 22 6.53 7.46 2.77
C VAL A 22 6.66 8.80 2.03
N THR A 23 7.78 8.98 1.34
CA THR A 23 7.94 10.05 0.33
C THR A 23 7.87 9.42 -1.05
N ILE A 24 6.96 9.94 -1.90
CA ILE A 24 6.79 9.54 -3.30
C ILE A 24 6.97 10.75 -4.22
N TYR A 25 7.68 10.56 -5.33
CA TYR A 25 7.78 11.53 -6.40
C TYR A 25 6.68 11.26 -7.42
N LEU A 26 5.92 12.30 -7.79
CA LEU A 26 4.87 12.24 -8.79
C LEU A 26 5.18 13.27 -9.86
N ASP A 27 4.93 12.93 -11.13
CA ASP A 27 4.89 13.95 -12.17
C ASP A 27 3.65 14.86 -12.02
N ASP A 28 3.69 16.03 -12.65
CA ASP A 28 2.65 17.06 -12.54
C ASP A 28 1.26 16.54 -12.93
N ARG A 29 1.18 15.64 -13.92
CA ARG A 29 -0.08 15.07 -14.40
C ARG A 29 -0.68 14.17 -13.32
N LEU A 30 0.13 13.29 -12.73
CA LEU A 30 -0.29 12.37 -11.68
C LEU A 30 -0.63 13.12 -10.39
N GLU A 31 0.16 14.13 -10.02
CA GLU A 31 -0.11 14.97 -8.86
C GLU A 31 -1.45 15.70 -9.00
N THR A 32 -1.72 16.27 -10.19
CA THR A 32 -2.96 16.97 -10.49
C THR A 32 -4.17 16.04 -10.43
N ALA A 33 -4.08 14.87 -11.06
CA ALA A 33 -5.14 13.87 -11.03
C ALA A 33 -5.45 13.41 -9.59
N MET A 34 -4.41 13.14 -8.80
CA MET A 34 -4.53 12.79 -7.39
C MET A 34 -5.26 13.87 -6.59
N LYS A 35 -4.85 15.14 -6.70
CA LYS A 35 -5.49 16.26 -6.00
C LYS A 35 -6.97 16.40 -6.38
N HIS A 36 -7.29 16.23 -7.67
CA HIS A 36 -8.67 16.30 -8.15
C HIS A 36 -9.54 15.21 -7.52
N VAL A 37 -9.08 13.95 -7.54
CA VAL A 37 -9.84 12.81 -7.00
C VAL A 37 -10.02 12.93 -5.49
N ALA A 38 -8.96 13.31 -4.76
CA ALA A 38 -9.03 13.52 -3.32
C ALA A 38 -10.06 14.61 -2.98
N LYS A 39 -10.05 15.74 -3.71
CA LYS A 39 -11.03 16.82 -3.54
C LYS A 39 -12.45 16.37 -3.84
N ALA A 40 -12.68 15.65 -4.94
CA ALA A 40 -13.99 15.12 -5.30
C ALA A 40 -14.55 14.16 -4.24
N LYS A 41 -13.68 13.42 -3.55
CA LYS A 41 -14.03 12.54 -2.43
C LYS A 41 -14.08 13.24 -1.07
N GLN A 42 -13.83 14.55 -1.01
CA GLN A 42 -13.74 15.34 0.24
C GLN A 42 -12.71 14.77 1.23
N LEU A 43 -11.59 14.26 0.72
CA LEU A 43 -10.49 13.72 1.50
C LEU A 43 -9.23 14.57 1.31
N SER A 44 -8.36 14.56 2.31
CA SER A 44 -6.98 15.00 2.08
C SER A 44 -6.28 14.00 1.16
N THR A 45 -5.29 14.48 0.42
CA THR A 45 -4.46 13.66 -0.47
C THR A 45 -3.83 12.46 0.25
N SER A 46 -3.25 12.68 1.44
CA SER A 46 -2.62 11.62 2.23
C SER A 46 -3.63 10.56 2.69
N LYS A 47 -4.83 10.97 3.09
CA LYS A 47 -5.91 10.06 3.50
C LYS A 47 -6.42 9.24 2.31
N TRP A 48 -6.57 9.88 1.15
CA TRP A 48 -6.97 9.20 -0.08
C TRP A 48 -5.93 8.16 -0.52
N ILE A 49 -4.64 8.51 -0.53
CA ILE A 49 -3.56 7.56 -0.85
C ILE A 49 -3.52 6.41 0.16
N ALA A 50 -3.63 6.68 1.46
CA ALA A 50 -3.65 5.63 2.48
C ALA A 50 -4.83 4.66 2.29
N GLN A 51 -6.02 5.18 1.94
CA GLN A 51 -7.16 4.35 1.59
C GLN A 51 -6.92 3.52 0.33
N LEU A 52 -6.36 4.13 -0.72
CA LEU A 52 -6.03 3.43 -1.96
C LEU A 52 -5.03 2.29 -1.71
N ILE A 53 -3.98 2.53 -0.93
CA ILE A 53 -3.02 1.48 -0.53
C ILE A 53 -3.75 0.39 0.26
N ALA A 54 -4.57 0.75 1.24
CA ALA A 54 -5.34 -0.23 2.02
C ALA A 54 -6.33 -1.04 1.16
N GLU A 55 -6.97 -0.43 0.15
CA GLU A 55 -7.80 -1.13 -0.85
C GLU A 55 -6.99 -2.16 -1.65
N ARG A 56 -5.79 -1.79 -2.11
CA ARG A 56 -4.96 -2.68 -2.93
C ARG A 56 -4.21 -3.74 -2.12
N CYS A 57 -3.91 -3.45 -0.86
CA CYS A 57 -3.26 -4.40 0.06
C CYS A 57 -4.26 -5.30 0.80
N ARG A 58 -5.57 -4.97 0.79
CA ARG A 58 -6.63 -5.90 1.20
C ARG A 58 -6.69 -7.02 0.17
N SER A 59 -5.94 -8.06 0.47
CA SER A 59 -5.83 -9.31 -0.25
C SER A 59 -7.19 -9.93 -0.59
N GLU A 60 -7.66 -9.69 -1.81
CA GLU A 60 -8.33 -10.72 -2.60
C GLU A 60 -7.49 -10.94 -3.86
N TRP A 61 -6.64 -11.96 -3.80
CA TRP A 61 -6.12 -12.55 -5.03
C TRP A 61 -7.31 -13.17 -5.76
N PRO A 62 -7.48 -12.93 -7.07
CA PRO A 62 -8.54 -13.57 -7.85
C PRO A 62 -8.54 -15.07 -7.58
N ALA A 63 -9.72 -15.70 -7.47
CA ALA A 63 -9.82 -17.13 -7.14
C ALA A 63 -8.97 -18.01 -8.08
N SER A 64 -8.80 -17.57 -9.34
CA SER A 64 -7.90 -18.19 -10.33
C SER A 64 -6.44 -18.24 -9.89
N VAL A 65 -5.96 -17.27 -9.12
CA VAL A 65 -4.59 -17.22 -8.58
C VAL A 65 -4.46 -18.04 -7.28
N GLN A 66 -5.53 -18.13 -6.48
CA GLN A 66 -5.54 -18.95 -5.26
C GLN A 66 -5.44 -20.45 -5.57
N GLN A 67 -6.03 -20.93 -6.67
CA GLN A 67 -5.91 -22.33 -7.10
C GLN A 67 -4.50 -22.71 -7.57
N LEU A 68 -3.69 -21.74 -8.04
CA LEU A 68 -2.32 -21.97 -8.52
C LEU A 68 -1.29 -21.96 -7.37
N ALA A 69 -1.58 -21.27 -6.26
CA ALA A 69 -0.73 -21.24 -5.07
C ALA A 69 -1.00 -22.47 -4.17
N GLY A 70 -0.89 -23.67 -4.75
CA GLY A 70 -0.89 -24.92 -4.01
C GLY A 70 0.36 -25.06 -3.15
N THR A 71 0.18 -25.59 -1.94
CA THR A 71 1.20 -25.99 -0.95
C THR A 71 1.62 -24.92 0.05
N LYS A 72 0.71 -24.61 0.99
CA LYS A 72 1.14 -24.29 2.35
C LYS A 72 1.75 -25.56 2.96
N GLY A 73 3.07 -25.61 3.09
CA GLY A 73 3.76 -26.61 3.89
C GLY A 73 3.47 -26.43 5.37
N GLY A 74 2.31 -26.90 5.83
CA GLY A 74 2.02 -27.12 7.24
C GLY A 74 2.76 -28.35 7.71
N GLY A 75 3.80 -28.15 8.52
CA GLY A 75 4.59 -29.24 9.11
C GLY A 75 5.34 -28.77 10.33
N ARG A 76 4.63 -28.59 11.45
CA ARG A 76 5.26 -28.68 12.78
C ARG A 76 4.34 -29.46 13.70
N HIS A 77 4.56 -30.76 13.72
CA HIS A 77 4.06 -31.68 14.73
C HIS A 77 4.86 -31.43 16.03
N PRO A 78 4.24 -31.18 17.19
CA PRO A 78 4.93 -31.31 18.46
C PRO A 78 4.83 -32.77 18.91
N THR A 79 5.95 -33.48 19.04
CA THR A 79 6.00 -34.72 19.83
C THR A 79 6.62 -34.41 21.18
N SER A 80 5.98 -34.99 22.19
CA SER A 80 6.31 -35.04 23.61
C SER A 80 7.76 -35.33 23.94
#